data_AF-A0A7W6WVW6-F1
#
_entry.id   AF-A0A7W6WVW6-F1
#
_cell.length_a   1.000
_cell.length_b   1.000
_cell.length_c   1.000
_cell.angle_alpha   90.00
_cell.angle_beta   90.00
_cell.angle_gamma   90.00
#
_symmetry.space_group_name_H-M   'P 1'
#
loop_
_entity.id
_entity.type
_entity.pdbx_description
1 polymer ?
#
loop_
_entity_poly.entity_id
_entity_poly.type
_entity_poly.pdbx_seq_one_letter_code
_entity_poly.pdbx_strand_id
1 'polypeptide(L)'
;MTMVPGRKVNWYLRAGGDLAHDVIDSAPQAIVAAMSEYWAAGHSHGDFNIDNILLDPISREISFVDFGAEPLIPCCDSATRRRSASYDLGYILYDVAMRVKGNAIGPGARARRLILAERMLRAFLETIARQENALHVIDEIHLVARLHMETIDVSLSPRGLWRRLLRSLAARRIDTTLGRLKAQFGPAMQSSSSADELTRQQ
;
A
#
# COMPACT_ATOMS: atom_id res chain seq x y z
N MET A 1 18.09 13.00 -18.06
CA MET A 1 16.77 12.45 -17.68
C MET A 1 16.25 11.64 -18.85
N THR A 2 16.02 10.34 -18.66
CA THR A 2 15.31 9.51 -19.64
C THR A 2 13.81 9.76 -19.53
N MET A 3 13.10 9.89 -20.65
CA MET A 3 11.64 9.87 -20.60
C MET A 3 11.17 8.43 -20.41
N VAL A 4 10.38 8.20 -19.38
CA VAL A 4 9.73 6.92 -19.08
C VAL A 4 8.30 6.99 -19.66
N PRO A 5 7.83 5.97 -20.41
CA PRO A 5 6.49 5.96 -21.00
C PRO A 5 5.37 5.88 -19.95
N GLY A 6 4.13 6.09 -20.40
CA GLY A 6 2.93 6.08 -19.56
C GLY A 6 2.62 7.38 -18.83
N ARG A 7 1.56 7.36 -18.01
CA ARG A 7 1.10 8.48 -17.19
C ARG A 7 1.02 8.08 -15.72
N LYS A 8 1.33 9.01 -14.81
CA LYS A 8 1.20 8.79 -13.35
C LYS A 8 -0.21 8.30 -13.01
N VAL A 9 -0.34 7.25 -12.21
CA VAL A 9 -1.63 6.64 -11.80
C VAL A 9 -2.60 7.69 -11.25
N ASN A 10 -2.09 8.65 -10.46
CA ASN A 10 -2.86 9.75 -9.92
C ASN A 10 -3.59 10.60 -10.99
N TRP A 11 -3.10 10.64 -12.24
CA TRP A 11 -3.77 11.35 -13.34
C TRP A 11 -5.12 10.67 -13.69
N TYR A 12 -5.13 9.35 -13.88
CA TYR A 12 -6.35 8.58 -14.15
C TYR A 12 -7.34 8.68 -12.97
N LEU A 13 -6.83 8.52 -11.74
CA LEU A 13 -7.67 8.64 -10.54
C LEU A 13 -8.27 10.05 -10.35
N ARG A 14 -7.62 11.11 -10.86
CA ARG A 14 -8.18 12.47 -10.88
C ARG A 14 -9.23 12.63 -11.98
N ALA A 15 -8.94 12.21 -13.20
CA ALA A 15 -9.82 12.35 -14.36
C ALA A 15 -11.20 11.70 -14.12
N GLY A 16 -11.24 10.50 -13.52
CA GLY A 16 -12.49 9.76 -13.34
C GLY A 16 -12.99 9.13 -14.63
N GLY A 17 -14.27 8.72 -14.66
CA GLY A 17 -14.85 7.96 -15.78
C GLY A 17 -14.40 6.50 -15.80
N ASP A 18 -14.69 5.82 -16.91
CA ASP A 18 -14.53 4.36 -17.05
C ASP A 18 -13.06 3.93 -16.91
N LEU A 19 -12.14 4.68 -17.54
CA LEU A 19 -10.70 4.46 -17.44
C LEU A 19 -10.16 4.53 -15.99
N ALA A 20 -10.84 5.26 -15.09
CA ALA A 20 -10.50 5.26 -13.68
C ALA A 20 -11.02 4.03 -12.93
N HIS A 21 -12.10 3.40 -13.41
CA HIS A 21 -12.57 2.10 -12.89
C HIS A 21 -11.64 0.98 -13.37
N ASP A 22 -11.31 0.93 -14.67
CA ASP A 22 -10.38 -0.05 -15.24
C ASP A 22 -9.03 -0.07 -14.50
N VAL A 23 -8.46 1.11 -14.22
CA VAL A 23 -7.22 1.26 -13.45
C VAL A 23 -7.39 0.82 -11.99
N ILE A 24 -8.57 0.99 -11.38
CA ILE A 24 -8.85 0.51 -10.01
C ILE A 24 -9.10 -1.00 -9.99
N ASP A 25 -9.63 -1.57 -11.06
CA ASP A 25 -10.00 -2.99 -11.20
C ASP A 25 -8.83 -3.90 -11.59
N SER A 26 -7.95 -3.46 -12.48
CA SER A 26 -6.87 -4.30 -13.04
C SER A 26 -5.44 -3.91 -12.63
N ALA A 27 -5.17 -2.62 -12.37
CA ALA A 27 -3.81 -2.18 -12.05
C ALA A 27 -3.27 -2.71 -10.70
N PRO A 28 -4.05 -2.88 -9.61
CA PRO A 28 -3.50 -3.36 -8.34
C PRO A 28 -2.73 -4.67 -8.43
N GLN A 29 -3.29 -5.66 -9.12
CA GLN A 29 -2.70 -6.98 -9.31
C GLN A 29 -1.44 -6.89 -10.18
N ALA A 30 -1.49 -6.11 -11.27
CA ALA A 30 -0.37 -5.93 -12.18
C ALA A 30 0.80 -5.17 -11.52
N ILE A 31 0.52 -4.13 -10.73
CA ILE A 31 1.52 -3.39 -9.94
C ILE A 31 2.17 -4.30 -8.90
N VAL A 32 1.38 -5.06 -8.14
CA VAL A 32 1.89 -6.01 -7.15
C VAL A 32 2.73 -7.10 -7.80
N ALA A 33 2.28 -7.65 -8.93
CA ALA A 33 3.05 -8.65 -9.68
C ALA A 33 4.39 -8.10 -10.17
N ALA A 34 4.41 -6.90 -10.76
CA ALA A 34 5.64 -6.26 -11.23
C ALA A 34 6.64 -5.93 -10.09
N MET A 35 6.15 -5.53 -8.91
CA MET A 35 7.00 -5.33 -7.73
C MET A 35 7.42 -6.65 -7.05
N SER A 36 6.74 -7.76 -7.32
CA SER A 36 6.86 -8.98 -6.51
C SER A 36 8.24 -9.65 -6.55
N GLU A 37 8.96 -9.54 -7.67
CA GLU A 37 10.33 -10.02 -7.86
C GLU A 37 11.35 -9.06 -7.24
N TYR A 38 11.13 -7.76 -7.38
CA TYR A 38 11.96 -6.72 -6.78
C TYR A 38 11.97 -6.82 -5.25
N TRP A 39 10.78 -6.99 -4.66
CA TRP A 39 10.63 -7.34 -3.24
C TRP A 39 11.23 -8.71 -2.93
N ALA A 40 11.09 -9.73 -3.79
CA ALA A 40 11.66 -11.06 -3.55
C ALA A 40 13.18 -11.06 -3.43
N ALA A 41 13.86 -10.18 -4.18
CA ALA A 41 15.29 -9.93 -4.07
C ALA A 41 15.70 -9.08 -2.84
N GLY A 42 14.75 -8.75 -1.94
CA GLY A 42 14.99 -7.99 -0.71
C GLY A 42 14.94 -6.47 -0.87
N HIS A 43 14.78 -5.94 -2.08
CA HIS A 43 14.77 -4.50 -2.33
C HIS A 43 13.41 -3.86 -2.02
N SER A 44 13.41 -2.63 -1.52
CA SER A 44 12.24 -1.75 -1.41
C SER A 44 12.42 -0.53 -2.30
N HIS A 45 11.32 0.08 -2.75
CA HIS A 45 11.34 1.27 -3.60
C HIS A 45 11.65 2.55 -2.79
N GLY A 46 11.42 2.54 -1.47
CA GLY A 46 11.79 3.63 -0.55
C GLY A 46 10.83 4.81 -0.55
N ASP A 47 10.37 5.24 -1.74
CA ASP A 47 9.28 6.22 -1.96
C ASP A 47 8.15 5.61 -2.82
N PHE A 48 7.62 4.45 -2.41
CA PHE A 48 6.54 3.79 -3.15
C PHE A 48 5.21 4.52 -2.95
N ASN A 49 4.83 5.41 -3.87
CA ASN A 49 3.56 6.14 -3.77
C ASN A 49 2.83 6.24 -5.12
N ILE A 50 1.52 6.54 -5.09
CA ILE A 50 0.65 6.58 -6.28
C ILE A 50 1.09 7.64 -7.32
N ASP A 51 1.84 8.66 -6.90
CA ASP A 51 2.40 9.66 -7.80
C ASP A 51 3.71 9.18 -8.46
N ASN A 52 4.32 8.07 -8.01
CA ASN A 52 5.56 7.47 -8.52
C ASN A 52 5.33 6.19 -9.35
N ILE A 53 4.07 5.80 -9.58
CA ILE A 53 3.68 4.69 -10.45
C ILE A 53 3.14 5.28 -11.77
N LEU A 54 3.69 4.85 -12.90
CA LEU A 54 3.23 5.19 -14.25
C LEU A 54 2.57 3.96 -14.89
N LEU A 55 1.47 4.17 -15.58
CA LEU A 55 0.79 3.17 -16.40
C LEU A 55 0.71 3.68 -17.84
N ASP A 56 1.06 2.81 -18.79
CA ASP A 56 0.67 2.97 -20.19
C ASP A 56 -0.35 1.87 -20.54
N PRO A 57 -1.65 2.20 -20.66
CA PRO A 57 -2.67 1.20 -20.98
C PRO A 57 -2.62 0.74 -22.46
N ILE A 58 -1.88 1.44 -23.33
CA ILE A 58 -1.75 1.10 -24.75
C ILE A 58 -0.65 0.06 -24.93
N SER A 59 0.56 0.30 -24.38
CA SER A 59 1.65 -0.70 -24.39
C SER A 59 1.49 -1.78 -23.31
N ARG A 60 0.57 -1.57 -22.35
CA ARG A 60 0.36 -2.39 -21.14
C ARG A 60 1.58 -2.43 -20.20
N GLU A 61 2.35 -1.36 -20.22
CA GLU A 61 3.56 -1.21 -19.40
C GLU A 61 3.26 -0.53 -18.07
N ILE A 62 3.98 -0.98 -17.04
CA ILE A 62 4.01 -0.37 -15.71
C ILE A 62 5.44 0.08 -15.47
N SER A 63 5.62 1.32 -15.02
CA SER A 63 6.93 1.85 -14.67
C SER A 63 6.90 2.47 -13.29
N PHE A 64 7.96 2.23 -12.54
CA PHE A 64 8.21 2.80 -11.21
C PHE A 64 9.33 3.83 -11.36
N VAL A 65 9.13 5.02 -10.79
CA VAL A 65 10.05 6.16 -10.91
C VAL A 65 10.32 6.78 -9.56
N ASP A 66 11.36 7.61 -9.46
CA ASP A 66 11.70 8.32 -8.23
C ASP A 66 11.94 7.34 -7.05
N PHE A 67 12.73 6.28 -7.29
CA PHE A 67 13.21 5.37 -6.26
C PHE A 67 13.93 6.15 -5.14
N GLY A 68 13.47 5.99 -3.91
CA GLY A 68 13.95 6.72 -2.75
C GLY A 68 15.24 6.12 -2.19
N ALA A 69 16.22 6.97 -1.89
CA ALA A 69 17.46 6.54 -1.25
C ALA A 69 17.25 6.27 0.25
N GLU A 70 17.42 5.00 0.64
CA GLU A 70 17.37 4.41 1.99
C GLU A 70 16.10 4.64 2.83
N PRO A 71 15.64 3.63 3.59
CA PRO A 71 14.52 3.80 4.49
C PRO A 71 14.88 4.75 5.64
N LEU A 72 14.12 5.84 5.78
CA LEU A 72 14.19 6.81 6.89
C LEU A 72 14.04 6.17 8.30
N ILE A 73 13.62 4.91 8.34
CA ILE A 73 13.40 4.10 9.55
C ILE A 73 14.31 2.87 9.42
N PRO A 74 15.34 2.72 10.27
CA PRO A 74 16.14 1.51 10.31
C PRO A 74 15.30 0.31 10.79
N CYS A 75 14.79 -0.50 9.87
CA CYS A 75 14.19 -1.78 10.20
C CYS A 75 15.30 -2.82 10.41
N CYS A 76 15.55 -3.18 11.67
CA CYS A 76 16.67 -4.03 12.08
C CYS A 76 16.76 -5.36 11.30
N ASP A 77 17.95 -5.61 10.74
CA ASP A 77 18.44 -6.85 10.12
C ASP A 77 17.41 -7.90 9.71
N SER A 78 17.09 -7.93 8.40
CA SER A 78 17.07 -9.13 7.55
C SER A 78 16.32 -8.82 6.24
N ALA A 79 17.01 -9.02 5.11
CA ALA A 79 16.51 -8.80 3.75
C ALA A 79 15.51 -9.90 3.33
N THR A 80 14.33 -9.91 3.96
CA THR A 80 13.24 -10.84 3.65
C THR A 80 12.18 -10.15 2.78
N ARG A 81 11.73 -10.85 1.73
CA ARG A 81 10.72 -10.39 0.76
C ARG A 81 9.52 -9.68 1.40
N ARG A 82 9.02 -10.27 2.47
CA ARG A 82 7.90 -9.76 3.26
C ARG A 82 8.15 -8.34 3.74
N ARG A 83 9.29 -8.07 4.37
CA ARG A 83 9.59 -6.76 4.99
C ARG A 83 9.68 -5.65 3.97
N SER A 84 10.28 -5.89 2.80
CA SER A 84 10.43 -4.88 1.75
C SER A 84 9.07 -4.50 1.13
N ALA A 85 8.19 -5.49 0.94
CA ALA A 85 6.80 -5.25 0.54
C ALA A 85 5.97 -4.58 1.65
N SER A 86 6.12 -5.01 2.91
CA SER A 86 5.48 -4.39 4.08
C SER A 86 5.87 -2.91 4.22
N TYR A 87 7.14 -2.57 3.92
CA TYR A 87 7.64 -1.21 3.92
C TYR A 87 6.94 -0.36 2.85
N ASP A 88 7.03 -0.77 1.59
CA ASP A 88 6.47 -0.02 0.45
C ASP A 88 4.93 0.11 0.54
N LEU A 89 4.22 -0.95 0.93
CA LEU A 89 2.75 -0.93 1.10
C LEU A 89 2.30 -0.14 2.34
N GLY A 90 3.08 -0.18 3.43
CA GLY A 90 2.89 0.67 4.60
C GLY A 90 3.04 2.16 4.24
N TYR A 91 4.03 2.50 3.42
CA TYR A 91 4.24 3.86 2.92
C TYR A 91 3.10 4.33 1.98
N ILE A 92 2.63 3.50 1.03
CA ILE A 92 1.42 3.80 0.23
C ILE A 92 0.23 4.14 1.13
N LEU A 93 -0.03 3.30 2.14
CA LEU A 93 -1.20 3.45 2.98
C LEU A 93 -1.10 4.73 3.84
N TYR A 94 0.09 5.02 4.36
CA TYR A 94 0.43 6.29 5.02
C TYR A 94 0.19 7.50 4.10
N ASP A 95 0.78 7.50 2.90
CA ASP A 95 0.71 8.60 1.93
C ASP A 95 -0.74 8.97 1.61
N VAL A 96 -1.53 7.98 1.24
CA VAL A 96 -2.92 8.16 0.84
C VAL A 96 -3.80 8.59 2.02
N ALA A 97 -3.54 8.08 3.23
CA ALA A 97 -4.23 8.48 4.45
C ALA A 97 -3.89 9.91 4.89
N MET A 98 -2.64 10.35 4.73
CA MET A 98 -2.14 11.68 5.11
C MET A 98 -2.32 12.78 4.08
N ARG A 99 -2.40 12.48 2.77
CA ARG A 99 -2.71 13.46 1.72
C ARG A 99 -4.16 13.94 1.79
N VAL A 100 -4.43 14.81 2.76
CA VAL A 100 -5.71 15.51 2.98
C VAL A 100 -5.66 16.96 2.46
N LYS A 101 -4.46 17.49 2.20
CA LYS A 101 -4.23 18.93 2.08
C LYS A 101 -4.14 19.42 0.63
N GLY A 102 -4.95 20.44 0.31
CA GLY A 102 -4.65 21.43 -0.72
C GLY A 102 -5.34 21.21 -2.08
N ASN A 103 -6.59 21.67 -2.19
CA ASN A 103 -7.29 22.28 -3.35
C ASN A 103 -7.18 21.66 -4.78
N ALA A 104 -6.47 20.54 -4.97
CA ALA A 104 -6.13 19.99 -6.29
C ALA A 104 -6.57 18.52 -6.48
N ILE A 105 -7.11 17.88 -5.43
CA ILE A 105 -7.63 16.51 -5.46
C ILE A 105 -9.03 16.53 -4.84
N GLY A 106 -10.05 16.36 -5.69
CA GLY A 106 -11.45 16.28 -5.23
C GLY A 106 -11.73 15.03 -4.39
N PRO A 107 -12.81 15.01 -3.60
CA PRO A 107 -13.12 13.90 -2.69
C PRO A 107 -13.24 12.55 -3.39
N GLY A 108 -13.78 12.50 -4.61
CA GLY A 108 -13.85 11.28 -5.43
C GLY A 108 -12.49 10.72 -5.81
N ALA A 109 -11.55 11.56 -6.25
CA ALA A 109 -10.17 11.14 -6.56
C ALA A 109 -9.44 10.64 -5.30
N ARG A 110 -9.75 11.24 -4.14
CA ARG A 110 -9.22 10.80 -2.85
C ARG A 110 -9.79 9.45 -2.40
N ALA A 111 -11.07 9.18 -2.63
CA ALA A 111 -11.67 7.87 -2.41
C ALA A 111 -11.06 6.81 -3.35
N ARG A 112 -10.89 7.14 -4.63
CA ARG A 112 -10.24 6.27 -5.63
C ARG A 112 -8.80 5.90 -5.27
N ARG A 113 -7.98 6.83 -4.75
CA ARG A 113 -6.64 6.51 -4.20
C ARG A 113 -6.70 5.51 -3.04
N LEU A 114 -7.65 5.65 -2.12
CA LEU A 114 -7.83 4.71 -1.00
C LEU A 114 -8.24 3.31 -1.48
N ILE A 115 -9.18 3.24 -2.43
CA ILE A 115 -9.64 1.97 -3.00
C ILE A 115 -8.49 1.29 -3.76
N LEU A 116 -7.69 2.02 -4.54
CA LEU A 116 -6.52 1.46 -5.22
C LEU A 116 -5.51 0.90 -4.20
N ALA A 117 -5.16 1.68 -3.17
CA ALA A 117 -4.24 1.23 -2.11
C ALA A 117 -4.76 -0.03 -1.39
N GLU A 118 -6.03 -0.04 -0.96
CA GLU A 118 -6.65 -1.21 -0.33
C GLU A 118 -6.64 -2.45 -1.23
N ARG A 119 -6.85 -2.28 -2.53
CA ARG A 119 -6.80 -3.37 -3.51
C ARG A 119 -5.37 -3.84 -3.81
N MET A 120 -4.37 -2.97 -3.77
CA MET A 120 -2.95 -3.35 -3.86
C MET A 120 -2.56 -4.17 -2.64
N LEU A 121 -2.93 -3.72 -1.43
CA LEU A 121 -2.75 -4.50 -0.21
C LEU A 121 -3.45 -5.86 -0.30
N ARG A 122 -4.72 -5.91 -0.74
CA ARG A 122 -5.45 -7.17 -0.95
C ARG A 122 -4.73 -8.09 -1.94
N ALA A 123 -4.35 -7.59 -3.12
CA ALA A 123 -3.69 -8.40 -4.15
C ALA A 123 -2.36 -8.98 -3.62
N PHE A 124 -1.56 -8.19 -2.89
CA PHE A 124 -0.36 -8.70 -2.24
C PHE A 124 -0.68 -9.77 -1.18
N LEU A 125 -1.65 -9.51 -0.30
CA LEU A 125 -2.10 -10.47 0.71
C LEU A 125 -2.62 -11.78 0.07
N GLU A 126 -3.31 -11.73 -1.07
CA GLU A 126 -3.73 -12.91 -1.84
C GLU A 126 -2.54 -13.71 -2.39
N THR A 127 -1.47 -13.05 -2.84
CA THR A 127 -0.25 -13.76 -3.28
C THR A 127 0.47 -14.48 -2.15
N ILE A 128 0.55 -13.87 -0.96
CA ILE A 128 1.31 -14.43 0.17
C ILE A 128 0.47 -15.31 1.11
N ALA A 129 -0.86 -15.15 1.18
CA ALA A 129 -1.73 -15.97 2.05
C ALA A 129 -1.71 -17.46 1.65
N ARG A 130 -1.23 -17.79 0.44
CA ARG A 130 -0.97 -19.15 -0.03
C ARG A 130 0.34 -19.75 0.50
N GLN A 131 1.19 -18.96 1.15
CA GLN A 131 2.56 -19.29 1.53
C GLN A 131 2.89 -18.91 2.99
N GLU A 132 2.21 -17.92 3.56
CA GLU A 132 2.59 -17.23 4.79
C GLU A 132 1.37 -16.73 5.60
N ASN A 133 1.58 -16.43 6.88
CA ASN A 133 0.55 -15.85 7.76
C ASN A 133 0.29 -14.37 7.41
N ALA A 134 -0.68 -14.12 6.54
CA ALA A 134 -1.07 -12.78 6.10
C ALA A 134 -1.52 -11.84 7.25
N LEU A 135 -1.99 -12.34 8.40
CA LEU A 135 -2.32 -11.47 9.54
C LEU A 135 -1.07 -10.76 10.09
N HIS A 136 0.03 -11.50 10.22
CA HIS A 136 1.32 -10.94 10.66
C HIS A 136 1.86 -9.90 9.67
N VAL A 137 1.65 -10.11 8.36
CA VAL A 137 2.04 -9.13 7.33
C VAL A 137 1.17 -7.87 7.40
N ILE A 138 -0.12 -7.99 7.72
CA ILE A 138 -0.97 -6.82 7.98
C ILE A 138 -0.46 -6.04 9.20
N ASP A 139 0.04 -6.72 10.25
CA ASP A 139 0.63 -6.06 11.42
C ASP A 139 1.95 -5.34 11.10
N GLU A 140 2.82 -5.92 10.26
CA GLU A 140 4.02 -5.24 9.75
C GLU A 140 3.67 -3.98 8.94
N ILE A 141 2.72 -4.08 7.99
CA ILE A 141 2.22 -2.95 7.20
C ILE A 141 1.63 -1.85 8.12
N HIS A 142 0.92 -2.25 9.18
CA HIS A 142 0.37 -1.32 10.18
C HIS A 142 1.47 -0.57 10.92
N LEU A 143 2.49 -1.30 11.38
CA LEU A 143 3.64 -0.74 12.10
C LEU A 143 4.40 0.27 11.23
N VAL A 144 4.72 -0.07 9.98
CA VAL A 144 5.39 0.86 9.04
C VAL A 144 4.55 2.12 8.84
N ALA A 145 3.25 1.99 8.54
CA ALA A 145 2.37 3.14 8.33
C ALA A 145 2.26 4.02 9.59
N ARG A 146 2.36 3.44 10.79
CA ARG A 146 2.39 4.14 12.08
C ARG A 146 3.69 4.92 12.29
N LEU A 147 4.84 4.30 12.02
CA LEU A 147 6.15 4.94 12.15
C LEU A 147 6.29 6.15 11.21
N HIS A 148 5.80 6.06 9.96
CA HIS A 148 5.76 7.24 9.09
C HIS A 148 4.87 8.38 9.62
N MET A 149 3.77 8.08 10.33
CA MET A 149 2.97 9.13 11.01
C MET A 149 3.69 9.76 12.21
N GLU A 150 4.67 9.07 12.81
CA GLU A 150 5.46 9.58 13.94
C GLU A 150 6.49 10.63 13.53
N THR A 151 7.02 10.55 12.31
CA THR A 151 7.93 11.56 11.74
C THR A 151 7.30 12.95 11.53
N ILE A 152 5.97 13.06 11.60
CA ILE A 152 5.26 14.33 11.43
C ILE A 152 5.43 15.19 12.69
N ASP A 153 6.29 16.22 12.63
CA ASP A 153 6.44 17.19 13.72
C ASP A 153 5.11 17.89 14.10
N VAL A 154 4.88 17.99 15.42
CA VAL A 154 3.61 18.30 16.07
C VAL A 154 3.66 19.50 17.02
N SER A 155 4.19 20.63 16.54
CA SER A 155 4.15 21.92 17.24
C SER A 155 2.74 22.32 17.74
N LEU A 156 2.66 23.18 18.75
CA LEU A 156 1.40 23.78 19.25
C LEU A 156 0.85 24.91 18.35
N SER A 157 1.46 25.14 17.19
CA SER A 157 0.96 26.12 16.20
C SER A 157 -0.38 25.68 15.60
N PRO A 158 -1.19 26.59 15.01
CA PRO A 158 -2.39 26.20 14.26
C PRO A 158 -2.11 25.19 13.14
N ARG A 159 -0.93 25.25 12.51
CA ARG A 159 -0.46 24.28 11.52
C ARG A 159 -0.18 22.90 12.15
N GLY A 160 0.35 22.86 13.37
CA GLY A 160 0.59 21.64 14.13
C GLY A 160 -0.68 21.02 14.72
N LEU A 161 -1.63 21.83 15.20
CA LEU A 161 -2.99 21.37 15.56
C LEU A 161 -3.71 20.74 14.36
N TRP A 162 -3.61 21.37 13.18
CA TRP A 162 -4.11 20.76 11.94
C TRP A 162 -3.40 19.43 11.61
N ARG A 163 -2.07 19.34 11.79
CA ARG A 163 -1.33 18.07 11.64
C ARG A 163 -1.79 16.99 12.63
N ARG A 164 -2.11 17.34 13.90
CA ARG A 164 -2.71 16.39 14.88
C ARG A 164 -4.04 15.83 14.37
N LEU A 165 -4.93 16.71 13.88
CA LEU A 165 -6.20 16.30 13.32
C LEU A 165 -6.00 15.37 12.09
N LEU A 166 -5.10 15.74 11.18
CA LEU A 166 -4.79 14.92 10.01
C LEU A 166 -4.23 13.55 10.41
N ARG A 167 -3.30 13.49 11.36
CA ARG A 167 -2.72 12.24 11.87
C ARG A 167 -3.78 11.35 12.53
N SER A 168 -4.70 11.91 13.31
CA SER A 168 -5.82 11.17 13.90
C SER A 168 -6.79 10.61 12.83
N LEU A 169 -7.15 11.44 11.84
CA LEU A 169 -7.98 11.01 10.71
C LEU A 169 -7.29 9.97 9.82
N ALA A 170 -5.97 10.08 9.61
CA ALA A 170 -5.16 9.13 8.86
C ALA A 170 -5.07 7.79 9.60
N ALA A 171 -4.71 7.81 10.89
CA ALA A 171 -4.70 6.65 11.76
C ALA A 171 -6.04 5.88 11.70
N ARG A 172 -7.17 6.57 11.92
CA ARG A 172 -8.50 5.93 11.84
C ARG A 172 -8.77 5.29 10.47
N ARG A 173 -8.30 5.90 9.36
CA ARG A 173 -8.45 5.34 8.00
C ARG A 173 -7.60 4.09 7.81
N ILE A 174 -6.33 4.14 8.23
CA ILE A 174 -5.40 3.01 8.23
C ILE A 174 -6.02 1.84 9.02
N ASP A 175 -6.44 2.10 10.26
CA ASP A 175 -7.04 1.08 11.14
C ASP A 175 -8.32 0.47 10.53
N THR A 176 -9.17 1.28 9.90
CA THR A 176 -10.40 0.79 9.25
C THR A 176 -10.08 -0.07 8.03
N THR A 177 -9.11 0.34 7.20
CA THR A 177 -8.70 -0.42 6.00
C THR A 177 -8.04 -1.75 6.38
N LEU A 178 -7.07 -1.72 7.30
CA LEU A 178 -6.40 -2.93 7.76
C LEU A 178 -7.35 -3.84 8.56
N GLY A 179 -8.28 -3.26 9.33
CA GLY A 179 -9.35 -4.02 10.01
C GLY A 179 -10.25 -4.80 9.05
N ARG A 180 -10.64 -4.21 7.91
CA ARG A 180 -11.36 -4.94 6.86
C ARG A 180 -10.55 -6.10 6.30
N LEU A 181 -9.26 -5.87 6.02
CA LEU A 181 -8.38 -6.93 5.51
C LEU A 181 -8.19 -8.05 6.55
N LYS A 182 -7.97 -7.74 7.83
CA LYS A 182 -7.91 -8.76 8.91
C LYS A 182 -9.19 -9.57 8.99
N ALA A 183 -10.36 -8.95 8.90
CA ALA A 183 -11.65 -9.64 8.90
C ALA A 183 -11.84 -10.54 7.65
N GLN A 184 -11.25 -10.18 6.51
CA GLN A 184 -11.30 -10.97 5.28
C GLN A 184 -10.36 -12.19 5.33
N PHE A 185 -9.12 -12.02 5.81
CA PHE A 185 -8.10 -13.09 5.80
C PHE A 185 -8.08 -13.95 7.09
N GLY A 186 -8.61 -13.44 8.20
CA GLY A 186 -8.68 -14.16 9.49
C GLY A 186 -9.45 -15.49 9.46
N PRO A 187 -10.71 -15.55 8.99
CA PRO A 187 -11.48 -16.80 8.98
C PRO A 187 -10.97 -17.81 7.94
N ALA A 188 -10.33 -17.35 6.86
CA ALA A 188 -9.81 -18.20 5.79
C ALA A 188 -8.63 -19.10 6.20
N MET A 189 -7.92 -18.77 7.29
CA MET A 189 -6.80 -19.58 7.79
C MET A 189 -7.23 -20.60 8.85
N GLN A 190 -8.32 -20.35 9.59
CA GLN A 190 -8.82 -21.27 10.62
C GLN A 190 -9.35 -22.57 9.99
N SER A 191 -9.99 -22.49 8.82
CA SER A 191 -10.46 -23.67 8.07
C SER A 191 -9.33 -24.52 7.48
N SER A 192 -8.20 -23.90 7.10
CA SER A 192 -7.04 -24.62 6.58
C SER A 192 -6.34 -25.45 7.66
N SER A 193 -6.23 -24.93 8.88
CA SER A 193 -5.55 -25.62 9.98
C SER A 193 -6.29 -26.88 10.42
N SER A 194 -7.62 -26.85 10.50
CA SER A 194 -8.42 -28.00 10.93
C SER A 194 -8.52 -29.13 9.89
N ALA A 195 -8.27 -28.84 8.60
CA ALA A 195 -8.23 -29.86 7.55
C ALA A 195 -6.94 -30.71 7.60
N ASP A 196 -5.79 -30.07 7.85
CA ASP A 196 -4.51 -30.77 7.99
C ASP A 196 -4.45 -31.61 9.29
N GLU A 197 -5.10 -31.16 10.36
CA GLU A 197 -5.17 -31.92 11.63
C GLU A 197 -5.98 -33.23 11.52
N LEU A 198 -7.07 -33.22 10.74
CA LEU A 198 -7.85 -34.43 10.45
C LEU A 198 -7.10 -35.43 9.56
N THR A 199 -6.16 -34.96 8.74
CA THR A 199 -5.39 -35.81 7.82
C THR A 199 -4.15 -36.43 8.49
N ARG A 200 -3.78 -35.99 9.70
CA ARG A 200 -2.69 -36.58 10.51
C ARG A 200 -3.16 -37.56 11.59
N GLN A 201 -4.46 -37.84 11.66
CA GLN A 201 -5.05 -38.80 12.61
C GLN A 201 -5.56 -40.09 11.94
N GLN A 202 -5.14 -40.35 10.69
CA GLN A 202 -5.32 -41.61 9.96
C GLN A 202 -3.96 -42.16 9.51
#